data_AF-A0A6N8EBI6-F1
#
_entry.id   AF-A0A6N8EBI6-F1
#
_cell.length_a   1.000
_cell.length_b   1.000
_cell.length_c   1.000
_cell.angle_alpha   90.00
_cell.angle_beta   90.00
_cell.angle_gamma   90.00
#
_symmetry.space_group_name_H-M   'P 1'
#
loop_
_entity.id
_entity.type
_entity.pdbx_description
1 polymer ?
#
loop_
_entity_poly.entity_id
_entity_poly.type
_entity_poly.pdbx_seq_one_letter_code
_entity_poly.pdbx_strand_id
1 'polypeptide(L)'
;MSVFDPARAHPAPGATCARSAREHGHALPILHEIRHALERLLASGEETRIDLQSMPFGPGDLERLTAVLGQGEVQARVEALGPTLIQETAIPGVWLVDYRSLEDQRLSYQIEIATLPEILRPRPEDLAESLAALDARLSESGLDAAAPNASPSSS
;
A
#
# COMPACT_ATOMS: atom_id res chain seq x y z
N MET A 1 -52.62 26.90 54.64
CA MET A 1 -51.92 27.80 53.71
C MET A 1 -50.54 27.19 53.50
N SER A 2 -50.32 26.28 52.54
CA SER A 2 -50.13 26.57 51.10
C SER A 2 -49.27 27.82 50.93
N VAL A 3 -48.11 27.86 50.31
CA VAL A 3 -47.39 27.08 49.27
C VAL A 3 -46.02 27.83 49.17
N PHE A 4 -44.85 27.32 48.79
CA PHE A 4 -44.42 26.76 47.52
C PHE A 4 -42.92 26.47 47.72
N ASP A 5 -42.45 25.25 47.44
CA ASP A 5 -41.03 24.90 47.37
C ASP A 5 -40.70 24.71 45.89
N PRO A 6 -39.86 25.55 45.26
CA PRO A 6 -39.42 25.32 43.90
C PRO A 6 -37.93 24.98 43.82
N ALA A 7 -37.70 23.71 43.48
CA ALA A 7 -36.69 23.24 42.53
C ALA A 7 -35.20 23.34 42.93
N ARG A 8 -34.75 22.35 43.70
CA ARG A 8 -33.47 21.69 43.41
C ARG A 8 -33.56 20.96 42.06
N ALA A 9 -33.06 21.57 41.00
CA ALA A 9 -32.79 20.86 39.75
C ALA A 9 -31.33 20.35 39.77
N HIS A 10 -31.17 19.08 40.14
CA HIS A 10 -29.94 18.34 39.89
C HIS A 10 -29.88 18.03 38.38
N PRO A 11 -28.75 18.23 37.68
CA PRO A 11 -28.65 17.86 36.28
C PRO A 11 -28.71 16.33 36.15
N ALA A 12 -29.59 15.84 35.29
CA ALA A 12 -29.65 14.43 34.92
C ALA A 12 -28.38 14.04 34.12
N PRO A 13 -27.70 12.92 34.43
CA PRO A 13 -26.69 12.36 33.54
C PRO A 13 -27.41 11.52 32.49
N GLY A 14 -28.00 12.19 31.50
CA GLY A 14 -28.78 11.56 30.44
C GLY A 14 -28.11 11.76 29.09
N ALA A 15 -27.41 10.72 28.63
CA ALA A 15 -27.05 10.47 27.24
C ALA A 15 -26.02 11.42 26.57
N THR A 16 -24.76 11.36 27.02
CA THR A 16 -23.59 11.73 26.19
C THR A 16 -22.94 10.49 25.56
N CYS A 17 -23.73 9.52 25.09
CA CYS A 17 -23.19 8.31 24.44
C CYS A 17 -23.26 8.36 22.90
N ALA A 18 -23.99 9.32 22.31
CA ALA A 18 -24.24 9.34 20.87
C ALA A 18 -23.38 10.31 20.05
N ARG A 19 -22.49 11.11 20.67
CA ARG A 19 -21.63 12.07 19.95
C ARG A 19 -20.21 11.59 19.67
N SER A 20 -19.72 10.58 20.38
CA SER A 20 -18.34 10.08 20.22
C SER A 20 -18.17 9.00 19.12
N ALA A 21 -19.26 8.40 18.63
CA ALA A 21 -19.20 7.37 17.59
C ALA A 21 -19.04 7.91 16.15
N ARG A 22 -19.19 9.23 15.94
CA ARG A 22 -19.15 9.85 14.60
C ARG A 22 -17.82 10.47 14.20
N GLU A 23 -16.84 10.53 15.10
CA GLU A 23 -15.60 11.29 14.86
C GLU A 23 -14.38 10.43 14.49
N HIS A 24 -14.48 9.08 14.54
CA HIS A 24 -13.30 8.18 14.46
C HIS A 24 -13.61 6.84 13.75
N GLY A 25 -14.32 6.90 12.62
CA GLY A 25 -15.00 5.72 12.04
C GLY A 25 -14.49 5.24 10.68
N HIS A 26 -13.42 5.80 10.12
CA HIS A 26 -13.04 5.50 8.74
C HIS A 26 -12.25 4.21 8.57
N ALA A 27 -11.62 3.68 9.63
CA ALA A 27 -10.83 2.46 9.54
C ALA A 27 -11.66 1.21 9.15
N LEU A 28 -12.86 1.04 9.73
CA LEU A 28 -13.68 -0.16 9.48
C LEU A 28 -14.24 -0.23 8.04
N PRO A 29 -14.79 0.85 7.45
CA PRO A 29 -15.14 0.88 6.03
C PRO A 29 -13.99 0.48 5.12
N ILE A 30 -12.77 0.97 5.40
CA ILE A 30 -11.59 0.65 4.59
C ILE A 30 -11.19 -0.82 4.74
N LEU A 31 -11.24 -1.38 5.94
CA LEU A 31 -11.02 -2.82 6.13
C LEU A 31 -12.05 -3.67 5.37
N HIS A 32 -13.31 -3.24 5.32
CA HIS A 32 -14.32 -3.91 4.49
C HIS A 32 -14.06 -3.75 2.99
N GLU A 33 -13.59 -2.59 2.55
CA GLU A 33 -13.21 -2.36 1.17
C GLU A 33 -12.02 -3.24 0.76
N ILE A 34 -10.99 -3.35 1.61
CA ILE A 34 -9.86 -4.25 1.42
C ILE A 34 -10.33 -5.70 1.32
N ARG A 35 -11.25 -6.14 2.20
CA ARG A 35 -11.83 -7.49 2.13
C ARG A 35 -12.49 -7.74 0.77
N HIS A 36 -13.33 -6.82 0.32
CA HIS A 36 -13.99 -6.94 -0.98
C HIS A 36 -13.01 -6.86 -2.16
N ALA A 37 -11.95 -6.07 -2.05
CA ALA A 37 -10.89 -6.02 -3.05
C ALA A 37 -10.12 -7.34 -3.13
N LEU A 38 -9.85 -7.99 -1.99
CA LEU A 38 -9.23 -9.32 -1.96
C LEU A 38 -10.13 -10.38 -2.59
N GLU A 39 -11.45 -10.32 -2.35
CA GLU A 39 -12.43 -11.19 -3.02
C GLU A 39 -12.35 -11.04 -4.56
N ARG A 40 -12.23 -9.81 -5.07
CA ARG A 40 -12.07 -9.54 -6.51
C ARG A 40 -10.71 -10.00 -7.04
N LEU A 41 -9.63 -9.71 -6.32
CA LEU A 41 -8.29 -10.15 -6.69
C LEU A 41 -8.22 -11.68 -6.81
N LEU A 42 -8.84 -12.40 -5.88
CA LEU A 42 -8.90 -13.86 -5.92
C LEU A 42 -9.75 -14.39 -7.08
N ALA A 43 -10.88 -13.74 -7.37
CA ALA A 43 -11.84 -14.22 -8.36
C ALA A 43 -11.41 -13.94 -9.82
N SER A 44 -10.81 -12.78 -10.09
CA SER A 44 -10.54 -12.30 -11.45
C SER A 44 -9.11 -11.79 -11.67
N GLY A 45 -8.31 -11.66 -10.61
CA GLY A 45 -7.03 -10.93 -10.67
C GLY A 45 -7.21 -9.42 -10.76
N GLU A 46 -8.42 -8.89 -10.50
CA GLU A 46 -8.66 -7.45 -10.49
C GLU A 46 -7.99 -6.79 -9.28
N GLU A 47 -7.13 -5.82 -9.56
CA GLU A 47 -6.39 -5.08 -8.56
C GLU A 47 -7.15 -3.84 -8.14
N THR A 48 -6.89 -3.39 -6.91
CA THR A 48 -7.58 -2.21 -6.36
C THR A 48 -6.59 -1.32 -5.63
N ARG A 49 -6.76 -0.01 -5.80
CA ARG A 49 -5.99 1.01 -5.09
C ARG A 49 -6.95 1.86 -4.26
N ILE A 50 -6.58 2.07 -3.00
CA ILE A 50 -7.34 2.87 -2.05
C ILE A 50 -6.42 4.01 -1.58
N ASP A 51 -6.74 5.24 -1.96
CA ASP A 51 -5.97 6.41 -1.54
C ASP A 51 -6.35 6.80 -0.09
N LEU A 52 -5.40 6.66 0.83
CA LEU A 52 -5.58 7.01 2.23
C LEU A 52 -5.38 8.51 2.47
N GLN A 53 -4.59 9.20 1.64
CA GLN A 53 -4.29 10.61 1.86
C GLN A 53 -5.49 11.53 1.56
N SER A 54 -6.34 11.15 0.61
CA SER A 54 -7.56 11.90 0.27
C SER A 54 -8.73 11.67 1.22
N MET A 55 -8.59 10.79 2.22
CA MET A 55 -9.66 10.43 3.15
C MET A 55 -9.61 11.23 4.45
N PRO A 56 -10.77 11.64 5.02
CA PRO A 56 -10.82 12.35 6.29
C PRO A 56 -10.56 11.38 7.46
N PHE A 57 -9.30 11.01 7.68
CA PHE A 57 -8.94 10.22 8.85
C PHE A 57 -8.97 11.07 10.11
N GLY A 58 -9.69 10.58 11.13
CA GLY A 58 -9.64 11.14 12.46
C GLY A 58 -8.34 10.75 13.18
N PRO A 59 -8.01 11.41 14.31
CA PRO A 59 -6.87 11.03 15.14
C PRO A 59 -6.88 9.54 15.48
N GLY A 60 -5.80 8.82 15.18
CA GLY A 60 -5.67 7.39 15.51
C GLY A 60 -6.31 6.42 14.50
N ASP A 61 -7.04 6.90 13.48
CA ASP A 61 -7.69 5.99 12.52
C ASP A 61 -6.67 5.24 11.67
N LEU A 62 -5.61 5.94 11.24
CA LEU A 62 -4.55 5.35 10.44
C LEU A 62 -3.73 4.34 11.24
N GLU A 63 -3.46 4.65 12.51
CA GLU A 63 -2.79 3.74 13.43
C GLU A 63 -3.63 2.50 13.70
N ARG A 64 -4.95 2.64 13.87
CA ARG A 64 -5.86 1.48 14.00
C ARG A 64 -5.88 0.64 12.73
N LEU A 65 -5.98 1.27 11.56
CA LEU A 65 -5.98 0.58 10.27
C LEU A 65 -4.69 -0.22 10.08
N THR A 66 -3.54 0.44 10.23
CA THR A 66 -2.22 -0.20 10.06
C THR A 66 -1.94 -1.24 11.14
N ALA A 67 -2.43 -1.08 12.38
CA ALA A 67 -2.34 -2.09 13.42
C ALA A 67 -3.13 -3.37 13.08
N VAL A 68 -4.29 -3.24 12.44
CA VAL A 68 -5.08 -4.40 12.00
C VAL A 68 -4.43 -5.10 10.81
N LEU A 69 -3.91 -4.33 9.85
CA LEU A 69 -3.22 -4.88 8.68
C LEU A 69 -1.88 -5.53 9.05
N GLY A 70 -1.21 -5.01 10.09
CA GLY A 70 0.09 -5.48 10.52
C GLY A 70 1.20 -5.21 9.51
N GLN A 71 2.38 -5.76 9.79
CA GLN A 71 3.56 -5.67 8.93
C GLN A 71 3.92 -7.07 8.42
N GLY A 72 4.11 -7.16 7.12
CA GLY A 72 4.54 -8.38 6.43
C GLY A 72 6.05 -8.48 6.31
N GLU A 73 6.48 -9.40 5.46
CA GLU A 73 7.88 -9.76 5.30
C GLU A 73 8.58 -8.92 4.23
N VAL A 74 7.83 -8.46 3.22
CA VAL A 74 8.38 -7.78 2.05
C VAL A 74 8.35 -6.27 2.23
N GLN A 75 9.50 -5.65 2.01
CA GLN A 75 9.67 -4.20 1.92
C GLN A 75 10.51 -3.87 0.70
N ALA A 76 10.11 -2.83 -0.03
CA ALA A 76 10.84 -2.32 -1.17
C ALA A 76 10.92 -0.80 -1.11
N ARG A 77 11.99 -0.27 -1.72
CA ARG A 77 12.20 1.16 -1.88
C ARG A 77 12.56 1.44 -3.32
N VAL A 78 11.81 2.33 -3.96
CA VAL A 78 12.04 2.76 -5.34
C VAL A 78 12.44 4.22 -5.34
N GLU A 79 13.54 4.55 -6.00
CA GLU A 79 14.00 5.93 -6.17
C GLU A 79 13.51 6.43 -7.54
N ALA A 80 12.37 7.15 -7.55
CA ALA A 80 11.73 7.66 -8.75
C ALA A 80 11.18 9.07 -8.51
N LEU A 81 11.98 10.09 -8.81
CA LEU A 81 11.67 11.51 -8.53
C LEU A 81 11.38 11.80 -7.04
N GLY A 82 11.97 10.98 -6.17
CA GLY A 82 11.68 10.90 -4.74
C GLY A 82 11.57 9.44 -4.31
N PRO A 83 11.70 9.13 -3.01
CA PRO A 83 11.59 7.77 -2.56
C PRO A 83 10.14 7.34 -2.45
N THR A 84 9.84 6.18 -3.02
CA THR A 84 8.60 5.46 -2.76
C THR A 84 8.91 4.29 -1.85
N LEU A 85 8.24 4.24 -0.70
CA LEU A 85 8.33 3.13 0.24
C LEU A 85 7.15 2.20 0.02
N ILE A 86 7.44 0.92 -0.17
CA ILE A 86 6.44 -0.12 -0.39
C ILE A 86 6.61 -1.16 0.71
N GLN A 87 5.52 -1.51 1.38
CA GLN A 87 5.54 -2.50 2.46
C GLN A 87 4.34 -3.45 2.31
N GLU A 88 4.61 -4.75 2.33
CA GLU A 88 3.55 -5.74 2.47
C GLU A 88 3.03 -5.73 3.91
N THR A 89 1.72 -5.89 4.06
CA THR A 89 1.10 -6.04 5.38
C THR A 89 1.19 -7.49 5.85
N ALA A 90 0.72 -7.81 7.06
CA ALA A 90 0.65 -9.20 7.50
C ALA A 90 -0.37 -10.04 6.71
N ILE A 91 -1.15 -9.40 5.82
CA ILE A 91 -2.09 -10.01 4.90
C ILE A 91 -1.47 -10.01 3.49
N PRO A 92 -1.11 -11.18 2.93
CA PRO A 92 -0.50 -11.26 1.61
C PRO A 92 -1.39 -10.65 0.52
N GLY A 93 -0.76 -9.92 -0.39
CA GLY A 93 -1.46 -9.20 -1.46
C GLY A 93 -2.08 -7.87 -1.04
N VAL A 94 -1.91 -7.44 0.22
CA VAL A 94 -2.25 -6.09 0.67
C VAL A 94 -0.97 -5.32 0.98
N TRP A 95 -0.79 -4.19 0.32
CA TRP A 95 0.44 -3.40 0.31
C TRP A 95 0.16 -1.96 0.72
N LEU A 96 1.05 -1.37 1.51
CA LEU A 96 1.09 0.05 1.79
C LEU A 96 2.14 0.70 0.91
N VAL A 97 1.75 1.75 0.18
CA VAL A 97 2.62 2.49 -0.74
C VAL A 97 2.64 3.96 -0.34
N ASP A 98 3.82 4.46 0.05
CA ASP A 98 4.09 5.82 0.50
C ASP A 98 5.00 6.52 -0.51
N TYR A 99 4.39 7.36 -1.35
CA TYR A 99 5.11 8.19 -2.31
C TYR A 99 5.59 9.45 -1.63
N ARG A 100 6.89 9.75 -1.74
CA ARG A 100 7.48 10.95 -1.16
C ARG A 100 8.21 11.78 -2.20
N SER A 101 8.30 13.06 -1.92
CA SER A 101 9.12 13.99 -2.70
C SER A 101 10.61 13.80 -2.42
N LEU A 102 11.46 14.45 -3.22
CA LEU A 102 12.90 14.53 -2.98
C LEU A 102 13.27 15.10 -1.60
N GLU A 103 12.36 15.84 -0.96
CA GLU A 103 12.52 16.41 0.38
C GLU A 103 11.91 15.53 1.48
N ASP A 104 11.61 14.27 1.17
CA ASP A 104 10.99 13.28 2.07
C ASP A 104 9.59 13.66 2.58
N GLN A 105 8.90 14.55 1.87
CA GLN A 105 7.52 14.92 2.19
C GLN A 105 6.56 13.92 1.54
N ARG A 106 5.64 13.35 2.32
CA ARG A 106 4.60 12.43 1.84
C ARG A 106 3.68 13.13 0.85
N LEU A 107 3.69 12.65 -0.39
CA LEU A 107 2.87 13.14 -1.50
C LEU A 107 1.58 12.35 -1.66
N SER A 108 1.66 11.03 -1.49
CA SER A 108 0.52 10.11 -1.52
C SER A 108 0.77 8.95 -0.57
N TYR A 109 -0.29 8.48 0.09
CA TYR A 109 -0.26 7.26 0.87
C TYR A 109 -1.47 6.41 0.53
N GLN A 110 -1.23 5.20 0.06
CA GLN A 110 -2.29 4.35 -0.49
C GLN A 110 -2.12 2.90 -0.09
N ILE A 111 -3.22 2.16 -0.14
CA ILE A 111 -3.24 0.71 -0.08
C ILE A 111 -3.41 0.16 -1.48
N GLU A 112 -2.55 -0.77 -1.87
CA GLU A 112 -2.72 -1.56 -3.10
C GLU A 112 -3.09 -2.99 -2.72
N ILE A 113 -4.17 -3.49 -3.32
CA ILE A 113 -4.59 -4.88 -3.24
C ILE A 113 -4.23 -5.51 -4.59
N ALA A 114 -3.08 -6.17 -4.62
CA ALA A 114 -2.47 -6.70 -5.83
C ALA A 114 -1.49 -7.83 -5.50
N THR A 115 -1.22 -8.69 -6.48
CA THR A 115 -0.17 -9.74 -6.35
C THR A 115 1.23 -9.14 -6.29
N LEU A 116 1.43 -8.01 -6.97
CA LEU A 116 2.65 -7.22 -6.96
C LEU A 116 2.27 -5.74 -7.13
N PRO A 117 2.78 -4.82 -6.31
CA PRO A 117 2.53 -3.38 -6.48
C PRO A 117 2.89 -2.87 -7.87
N GLU A 118 2.10 -1.94 -8.41
CA GLU A 118 2.22 -1.49 -9.80
C GLU A 118 3.62 -0.93 -10.08
N ILE A 119 4.17 -0.14 -9.16
CA ILE A 119 5.50 0.49 -9.28
C ILE A 119 6.64 -0.54 -9.36
N LEU A 120 6.43 -1.77 -8.86
CA LEU A 120 7.44 -2.83 -8.90
C LEU A 120 7.38 -3.65 -10.20
N ARG A 121 6.39 -3.42 -11.07
CA ARG A 121 6.28 -4.11 -12.35
C ARG A 121 7.14 -3.41 -13.42
N PRO A 122 8.10 -4.13 -14.03
CA PRO A 122 8.76 -3.64 -15.23
C PRO A 122 7.74 -3.41 -16.33
N ARG A 123 7.84 -2.29 -17.03
CA ARG A 123 6.98 -2.03 -18.18
C ARG A 123 7.48 -2.87 -19.37
N PRO A 124 6.62 -3.26 -20.32
CA PRO A 124 7.03 -4.05 -21.48
C PRO A 124 8.15 -3.41 -22.30
N GLU A 125 8.16 -2.07 -22.42
CA GLU A 125 9.24 -1.33 -23.10
C GLU A 125 10.59 -1.50 -22.39
N ASP A 126 10.61 -1.44 -21.06
CA ASP A 126 11.83 -1.57 -20.26
C ASP A 126 12.42 -2.98 -20.39
N LEU A 127 11.58 -4.00 -20.60
CA LEU A 127 12.02 -5.40 -20.78
C LEU A 127 12.78 -5.61 -22.10
N ALA A 128 12.30 -4.99 -23.19
CA ALA A 128 12.98 -5.08 -24.47
C ALA A 128 14.35 -4.39 -24.42
N GLU A 129 14.42 -3.22 -23.78
CA GLU A 129 15.68 -2.50 -23.54
C GLU A 129 16.61 -3.32 -22.64
N SER A 130 16.07 -3.99 -21.62
CA SER A 130 16.85 -4.84 -20.70
C SER A 130 17.56 -5.99 -21.42
N LEU A 131 16.89 -6.65 -22.37
CA LEU A 131 17.50 -7.71 -23.17
C LEU A 131 18.67 -7.18 -24.01
N ALA A 132 18.43 -6.11 -24.78
CA ALA A 132 19.46 -5.50 -25.60
C ALA A 132 20.66 -5.00 -24.75
N ALA A 133 20.38 -4.45 -23.57
CA ALA A 133 21.39 -3.99 -22.64
C ALA A 133 22.23 -5.14 -22.03
N LEU A 134 21.66 -6.34 -21.88
CA LEU A 134 22.39 -7.52 -21.46
C LEU A 134 23.24 -8.10 -22.59
N ASP A 135 22.71 -8.19 -23.81
CA ASP A 135 23.43 -8.68 -25.00
C ASP A 135 24.69 -7.85 -25.28
N ALA A 136 24.57 -6.52 -25.16
CA ALA A 136 25.72 -5.62 -25.29
C ALA A 136 26.78 -5.88 -24.21
N ARG A 137 26.38 -6.07 -22.94
CA ARG A 137 27.29 -6.38 -21.83
C ARG A 137 27.98 -7.72 -22.00
N LEU A 138 27.29 -8.74 -22.49
CA LEU A 138 27.87 -10.05 -22.77
C LEU A 138 28.95 -9.94 -23.85
N SER A 139 28.64 -9.22 -24.94
CA SER A 139 29.59 -8.95 -26.04
C SER A 139 30.84 -8.19 -25.57
N GLU A 140 30.66 -7.18 -24.71
CA GLU A 140 31.77 -6.39 -24.15
C GLU A 140 32.59 -7.15 -23.10
N SER A 141 31.94 -8.00 -22.30
CA SER A 141 32.58 -8.77 -21.22
C SER A 141 33.47 -9.91 -21.74
N GLY A 142 33.26 -10.36 -22.97
CA GLY A 142 33.98 -11.50 -23.55
C GLY A 142 33.65 -12.85 -22.89
N LEU A 143 32.64 -12.91 -22.01
CA LEU A 143 32.18 -14.15 -21.38
C LEU A 143 31.67 -15.16 -22.43
N ASP A 144 31.06 -14.67 -23.50
CA ASP A 144 30.60 -15.50 -24.64
C ASP A 144 31.73 -15.85 -25.62
N ALA A 145 32.85 -15.12 -25.61
CA ALA A 145 34.01 -15.42 -26.45
C ALA A 145 34.81 -16.65 -25.96
N ALA A 146 34.49 -17.16 -24.76
CA ALA A 146 35.12 -18.32 -24.15
C ALA A 146 34.38 -19.65 -24.39
N ALA A 147 33.47 -19.74 -25.36
CA ALA A 147 33.12 -21.03 -25.94
C ALA A 147 34.25 -21.46 -26.91
N PRO A 148 35.17 -22.36 -26.51
CA PRO A 148 36.20 -22.81 -27.43
C PRO A 148 35.52 -23.59 -28.55
N ASN A 149 35.59 -23.03 -29.75
CA ASN A 149 35.87 -23.73 -31.00
C ASN A 149 35.55 -25.23 -30.94
N ALA A 150 34.27 -25.58 -31.20
CA ALA A 150 33.97 -26.91 -31.73
C ALA A 150 34.79 -27.03 -33.02
N SER A 151 35.88 -27.78 -32.92
CA SER A 151 36.98 -27.79 -33.89
C SER A 151 36.51 -28.14 -35.30
N PRO A 152 37.25 -27.70 -36.33
CA PRO A 152 36.89 -27.86 -37.74
C PRO A 152 37.02 -29.32 -38.20
N SER A 153 36.32 -29.63 -39.30
CA SER A 153 36.24 -30.91 -40.01
C SER A 153 37.48 -31.83 -39.93
N SER A 154 37.24 -33.13 -39.86
CA SER A 154 38.16 -34.12 -40.42
C SER A 154 37.40 -35.32 -41.01
N SER A 155 37.63 -35.49 -42.32
CA SER A 155 37.43 -36.65 -43.20
C SER A 155 36.03 -37.03 -43.67
#